data_AF-A0A5E4R5W2-F1
#
_entry.id   AF-A0A5E4R5W2-F1
#
_cell.length_a   1.000
_cell.length_b   1.000
_cell.length_c   1.000
_cell.angle_alpha   90.00
_cell.angle_beta   90.00
_cell.angle_gamma   90.00
#
_symmetry.space_group_name_H-M   'P 1'
#
loop_
_entity.id
_entity.type
_entity.pdbx_description
1 polymer ?
#
loop_
_entity_poly.entity_id
_entity_poly.type
_entity_poly.pdbx_seq_one_letter_code
_entity_poly.pdbx_strand_id
1 'polypeptide(L)'
;MSATLQRAGFVSHDDSSDLYGQGRDGQKREIESYYGDGGDESDGENERRRVAQETRSLIMKEFANRKRSIESERLKDNDSQSAKYSKCKAADSTGTKVNGLTVACRESYLSLLTDALNNNMTNMKGIEEPTRALSRRDIEQCAVELEYEAFSNSTVISLYRRCSESLYPALKNYEPKKHETLGEFVKDFEKKRREESQKDRSFVTAAQ
;
A
#
# COMPACT_ATOMS: atom_id res chain seq x y z
N MET A 1 -38.73 -39.35 -19.14
CA MET A 1 -38.44 -37.96 -18.75
C MET A 1 -39.59 -37.42 -17.91
N SER A 2 -39.40 -37.30 -16.60
CA SER A 2 -40.38 -36.70 -15.69
C SER A 2 -39.72 -35.54 -14.97
N ALA A 3 -40.20 -34.32 -15.22
CA ALA A 3 -39.71 -33.12 -14.55
C ALA A 3 -40.76 -32.66 -13.53
N THR A 4 -40.37 -32.53 -12.27
CA THR A 4 -41.19 -31.96 -11.20
C THR A 4 -40.62 -30.61 -10.79
N LEU A 5 -41.46 -29.58 -10.80
CA LEU A 5 -41.08 -28.23 -10.41
C LEU A 5 -41.22 -28.09 -8.88
N GLN A 6 -40.12 -27.85 -8.17
CA GLN A 6 -40.15 -27.42 -6.77
C GLN A 6 -39.39 -26.10 -6.58
N ARG A 7 -39.78 -25.37 -5.52
CA ARG A 7 -39.54 -23.95 -5.26
C ARG A 7 -38.06 -23.53 -5.10
N ALA A 8 -37.09 -24.42 -5.31
CA ALA A 8 -35.66 -24.18 -5.14
C ALA A 8 -34.81 -24.46 -6.40
N GLY A 9 -35.42 -24.43 -7.60
CA GLY A 9 -34.72 -24.55 -8.87
C GLY A 9 -34.97 -25.88 -9.60
N PHE A 10 -34.59 -25.90 -10.87
CA PHE A 10 -34.78 -27.01 -11.80
C PHE A 10 -33.92 -28.21 -11.38
N VAL A 11 -34.55 -29.31 -10.97
CA VAL A 11 -33.87 -30.61 -10.77
C VAL A 11 -34.22 -31.49 -11.96
N SER A 12 -33.34 -31.53 -12.97
CA SER A 12 -33.39 -32.60 -13.97
C SER A 12 -32.89 -33.90 -13.31
N HIS A 13 -33.75 -34.92 -13.30
CA HIS A 13 -33.32 -36.31 -13.16
C HIS A 13 -32.84 -36.78 -14.54
N ASP A 14 -31.78 -36.14 -15.05
CA ASP A 14 -31.05 -36.66 -16.20
C ASP A 14 -30.10 -37.71 -15.68
N ASP A 15 -30.31 -38.95 -16.12
CA ASP A 15 -29.39 -40.05 -15.87
C ASP A 15 -28.06 -39.69 -16.54
N SER A 16 -27.09 -39.24 -15.75
CA SER A 16 -25.80 -38.77 -16.26
C SER A 16 -24.94 -39.91 -16.82
N SER A 17 -25.41 -41.16 -16.72
CA SER A 17 -24.75 -42.35 -17.26
C SER A 17 -24.62 -42.37 -18.79
N ASP A 18 -25.54 -41.74 -19.53
CA ASP A 18 -25.50 -41.68 -21.00
C ASP A 18 -24.50 -40.64 -21.54
N LEU A 19 -24.01 -39.73 -20.68
CA LEU A 19 -22.99 -38.75 -21.05
C LEU A 19 -21.61 -39.42 -21.04
N TYR A 20 -20.83 -39.22 -22.09
CA TYR A 20 -19.43 -39.67 -22.12
C TYR A 20 -18.66 -39.08 -20.92
N GLY A 21 -18.10 -39.96 -20.08
CA GLY A 21 -17.45 -39.55 -18.82
C GLY A 21 -18.41 -39.06 -17.74
N GLN A 22 -19.69 -39.43 -17.79
CA GLN A 22 -20.74 -39.10 -16.81
C GLN A 22 -20.92 -37.60 -16.52
N GLY A 23 -20.47 -36.72 -17.43
CA GLY A 23 -20.56 -35.27 -17.30
C GLY A 23 -19.89 -34.73 -16.02
N ARG A 24 -20.57 -33.79 -15.34
CA ARG A 24 -20.06 -33.16 -14.10
C ARG A 24 -19.97 -34.14 -12.93
N ASP A 25 -20.86 -35.14 -12.88
CA ASP A 25 -20.88 -36.12 -11.80
C ASP A 25 -19.75 -37.14 -11.97
N GLY A 26 -19.42 -37.51 -13.20
CA GLY A 26 -18.23 -38.30 -13.51
C GLY A 26 -16.94 -37.58 -13.13
N GLN A 27 -16.79 -36.31 -13.48
CA GLN A 27 -15.62 -35.51 -13.07
C GLN A 27 -15.49 -35.44 -11.55
N LYS A 28 -16.60 -35.24 -10.81
CA LYS A 28 -16.58 -35.25 -9.34
C LYS A 28 -16.17 -36.61 -8.79
N ARG A 29 -16.66 -37.71 -9.36
CA ARG A 29 -16.33 -39.07 -8.93
C ARG A 29 -14.88 -39.44 -9.23
N GLU A 30 -14.35 -39.03 -10.38
CA GLU A 30 -12.93 -39.21 -10.74
C GLU A 30 -12.01 -38.40 -9.82
N ILE A 31 -12.41 -37.18 -9.48
CA ILE A 31 -11.73 -36.40 -8.45
C ILE A 31 -11.84 -37.14 -7.12
N GLU A 32 -13.01 -37.57 -6.69
CA GLU A 32 -13.17 -38.25 -5.40
C GLU A 32 -12.41 -39.59 -5.33
N SER A 33 -12.29 -40.36 -6.42
CA SER A 33 -11.49 -41.58 -6.43
C SER A 33 -9.99 -41.32 -6.44
N TYR A 34 -9.54 -40.22 -7.06
CA TYR A 34 -8.13 -39.82 -7.06
C TYR A 34 -7.71 -39.10 -5.77
N TYR A 35 -8.65 -38.39 -5.14
CA TYR A 35 -8.44 -37.57 -3.94
C TYR A 35 -8.85 -38.26 -2.64
N GLY A 36 -9.79 -39.21 -2.70
CA GLY A 36 -10.40 -39.92 -1.60
C GLY A 36 -9.53 -41.05 -1.08
N ASP A 37 -9.43 -41.13 0.24
CA ASP A 37 -8.65 -42.10 0.97
C ASP A 37 -9.39 -43.45 0.97
N GLY A 38 -9.26 -44.21 -0.13
CA GLY A 38 -9.81 -45.56 -0.25
C GLY A 38 -9.04 -46.52 0.65
N GLY A 39 -9.54 -46.78 1.86
CA GLY A 39 -9.01 -47.80 2.74
C GLY A 39 -9.48 -49.19 2.31
N ASP A 40 -8.61 -49.96 1.66
CA ASP A 40 -8.67 -51.41 1.66
C ASP A 40 -7.22 -51.94 1.71
N GLU A 41 -6.99 -52.93 2.56
CA GLU A 41 -5.66 -53.33 3.06
C GLU A 41 -5.01 -54.39 2.15
N SER A 42 -3.89 -54.03 1.52
CA SER A 42 -2.95 -55.00 0.93
C SER A 42 -1.50 -54.50 1.07
N ASP A 43 -0.66 -55.29 1.73
CA ASP A 43 0.67 -54.92 2.26
C ASP A 43 1.71 -54.54 1.19
N GLY A 44 1.45 -54.82 -0.09
CA GLY A 44 2.25 -54.38 -1.24
C GLY A 44 1.83 -53.02 -1.84
N GLU A 45 0.67 -52.49 -1.46
CA GLU A 45 0.12 -51.23 -1.97
C GLU A 45 0.58 -50.01 -1.18
N ASN A 46 1.11 -50.20 0.04
CA ASN A 46 1.46 -49.11 0.94
C ASN A 46 2.62 -48.24 0.38
N GLU A 47 3.64 -48.87 -0.21
CA GLU A 47 4.75 -48.17 -0.89
C GLU A 47 4.25 -47.42 -2.13
N ARG A 48 3.41 -48.06 -2.97
CA ARG A 48 2.83 -47.43 -4.17
C ARG A 48 1.91 -46.26 -3.81
N ARG A 49 1.12 -46.39 -2.74
CA ARG A 49 0.23 -45.34 -2.23
C ARG A 49 1.03 -44.17 -1.64
N ARG A 50 2.11 -44.43 -0.89
CA ARG A 50 3.02 -43.37 -0.43
C ARG A 50 3.67 -42.64 -1.61
N VAL A 51 4.20 -43.36 -2.60
CA VAL A 51 4.78 -42.75 -3.80
C VAL A 51 3.72 -41.95 -4.58
N ALA A 52 2.48 -42.45 -4.70
CA ALA A 52 1.37 -41.73 -5.32
C ALA A 52 0.97 -40.46 -4.55
N GLN A 53 0.96 -40.52 -3.21
CA GLN A 53 0.66 -39.38 -2.35
C GLN A 53 1.78 -38.32 -2.40
N GLU A 54 3.04 -38.75 -2.35
CA GLU A 54 4.21 -37.88 -2.46
C GLU A 54 4.25 -37.19 -3.83
N THR A 55 4.07 -37.94 -4.92
CA THR A 55 4.00 -37.37 -6.28
C THR A 55 2.82 -36.41 -6.43
N ARG A 56 1.64 -36.73 -5.89
CA ARG A 56 0.49 -35.82 -5.86
C ARG A 56 0.78 -34.54 -5.08
N SER A 57 1.45 -34.64 -3.93
CA SER A 57 1.83 -33.48 -3.13
C SER A 57 2.81 -32.57 -3.87
N LEU A 58 3.77 -33.16 -4.61
CA LEU A 58 4.73 -32.43 -5.44
C LEU A 58 4.02 -31.73 -6.60
N ILE A 59 3.14 -32.43 -7.31
CA ILE A 59 2.34 -31.87 -8.40
C ILE A 59 1.51 -30.67 -7.90
N MET A 60 0.85 -30.81 -6.75
CA MET A 60 0.08 -29.72 -6.15
C MET A 60 0.95 -28.53 -5.75
N LYS A 61 2.12 -28.80 -5.17
CA LYS A 61 3.09 -27.75 -4.84
C LYS A 61 3.56 -27.01 -6.08
N GLU A 62 3.82 -27.71 -7.18
CA GLU A 62 4.22 -27.12 -8.45
C GLU A 62 3.09 -26.29 -9.08
N PHE A 63 1.84 -26.77 -9.07
CA PHE A 63 0.71 -25.97 -9.52
C PHE A 63 0.51 -24.70 -8.66
N ALA A 64 0.66 -24.81 -7.34
CA ALA A 64 0.61 -23.66 -6.45
C ALA A 64 1.76 -22.67 -6.71
N ASN A 65 2.97 -23.15 -7.01
CA ASN A 65 4.11 -22.31 -7.40
C ASN A 65 3.83 -21.57 -8.72
N ARG A 66 3.34 -22.27 -9.74
CA ARG A 66 2.97 -21.67 -11.03
C ARG A 66 1.90 -20.58 -10.86
N LYS A 67 0.87 -20.86 -10.07
CA LYS A 67 -0.21 -19.90 -9.78
C LYS A 67 0.34 -18.64 -9.10
N ARG A 68 1.20 -18.80 -8.09
CA ARG A 68 1.86 -17.68 -7.39
C ARG A 68 2.76 -16.86 -8.33
N SER A 69 3.49 -17.51 -9.23
CA SER A 69 4.35 -16.81 -10.21
C SER A 69 3.52 -15.91 -11.12
N ILE A 70 2.45 -16.46 -11.72
CA ILE A 70 1.55 -15.72 -12.61
C ILE A 70 0.90 -14.53 -11.88
N GLU A 71 0.44 -14.74 -10.65
CA GLU A 71 -0.15 -13.68 -9.84
C GLU A 71 0.88 -12.58 -9.52
N SER A 72 2.12 -12.95 -9.18
CA SER A 72 3.18 -11.99 -8.91
C SER A 72 3.58 -11.17 -10.13
N GLU A 73 3.58 -11.76 -11.32
CA GLU A 73 3.83 -11.05 -12.59
C GLU A 73 2.71 -10.08 -12.92
N ARG A 74 1.46 -10.51 -12.76
CA ARG A 74 0.29 -9.64 -12.96
C ARG A 74 0.28 -8.46 -11.99
N LEU A 75 0.65 -8.67 -10.73
CA LEU A 75 0.76 -7.60 -9.75
C LEU A 75 1.85 -6.59 -10.12
N LYS A 76 3.02 -7.07 -10.59
CA LYS A 76 4.10 -6.19 -11.07
C LYS A 76 3.68 -5.38 -12.29
N ASP A 77 3.00 -6.00 -13.25
CA ASP A 77 2.53 -5.29 -14.44
C ASP A 77 1.51 -4.21 -14.07
N ASN A 78 0.52 -4.55 -13.23
CA ASN A 78 -0.44 -3.56 -12.71
C ASN A 78 0.26 -2.39 -11.98
N ASP A 79 1.21 -2.68 -11.09
CA ASP A 79 1.92 -1.65 -10.33
C ASP A 79 2.76 -0.75 -11.27
N SER A 80 3.34 -1.31 -12.33
CA SER A 80 4.05 -0.55 -13.37
C SER A 80 3.12 0.35 -14.20
N GLN A 81 1.87 -0.09 -14.47
CA GLN A 81 0.89 0.77 -15.12
C GLN A 81 0.41 1.87 -14.18
N SER A 82 0.19 1.55 -12.90
CA SER A 82 -0.14 2.54 -11.87
C SER A 82 0.95 3.60 -11.72
N ALA A 83 2.23 3.21 -11.79
CA ALA A 83 3.35 4.13 -11.67
C ALA A 83 3.33 5.24 -12.74
N LYS A 84 2.88 4.94 -13.97
CA LYS A 84 2.81 5.91 -15.09
C LYS A 84 1.84 7.07 -14.84
N TYR A 85 0.77 6.81 -14.10
CA TYR A 85 -0.27 7.81 -13.81
C TYR A 85 -0.18 8.34 -12.37
N SER A 86 0.84 7.91 -11.63
CA SER A 86 0.97 8.24 -10.22
C SER A 86 1.41 9.68 -10.02
N LYS A 87 0.92 10.29 -8.95
CA LYS A 87 1.40 11.60 -8.46
C LYS A 87 2.66 11.45 -7.59
N CYS A 88 2.99 10.24 -7.17
CA CYS A 88 4.14 9.97 -6.32
C CYS A 88 5.45 10.17 -7.10
N LYS A 89 6.44 10.78 -6.44
CA LYS A 89 7.77 10.95 -7.04
C LYS A 89 8.50 9.61 -7.11
N ALA A 90 9.10 9.33 -8.28
CA ALA A 90 9.78 8.07 -8.57
C ALA A 90 8.90 6.83 -8.29
N ALA A 91 7.66 6.85 -8.79
CA ALA A 91 6.71 5.76 -8.61
C ALA A 91 7.21 4.43 -9.20
N ASP A 92 7.94 4.47 -10.33
CA ASP A 92 8.53 3.28 -10.97
C ASP A 92 9.53 2.53 -10.08
N SER A 93 10.16 3.24 -9.13
CA SER A 93 11.15 2.67 -8.21
C SER A 93 10.54 2.03 -6.97
N THR A 94 9.20 2.05 -6.81
CA THR A 94 8.52 1.63 -5.59
C THR A 94 8.81 0.17 -5.24
N GLY A 95 8.51 -0.75 -6.15
CA GLY A 95 8.73 -2.19 -5.94
C GLY A 95 10.22 -2.58 -5.87
N THR A 96 11.11 -1.76 -6.46
CA THR A 96 12.56 -2.02 -6.47
C THR A 96 13.25 -1.54 -5.19
N LYS A 97 12.83 -0.39 -4.65
CA LYS A 97 13.44 0.21 -3.46
C LYS A 97 12.90 -0.41 -2.17
N VAL A 98 11.59 -0.67 -2.12
CA VAL A 98 10.91 -1.20 -0.93
C VAL A 98 10.11 -2.44 -1.31
N ASN A 99 10.65 -3.61 -0.97
CA ASN A 99 9.99 -4.88 -1.27
C ASN A 99 8.60 -4.96 -0.62
N GLY A 100 7.59 -5.32 -1.42
CA GLY A 100 6.21 -5.47 -0.97
C GLY A 100 5.42 -4.17 -0.83
N LEU A 101 6.02 -3.01 -1.11
CA LEU A 101 5.30 -1.74 -1.23
C LEU A 101 4.72 -1.63 -2.64
N THR A 102 3.47 -1.16 -2.74
CA THR A 102 2.78 -0.89 -4.01
C THR A 102 2.61 0.62 -4.21
N VAL A 103 2.49 1.06 -5.45
CA VAL A 103 2.22 2.46 -5.81
C VAL A 103 0.90 2.91 -5.18
N ALA A 104 -0.13 2.06 -5.20
CA ALA A 104 -1.42 2.36 -4.58
C ALA A 104 -1.33 2.67 -3.07
N CYS A 105 -0.47 1.96 -2.34
CA CYS A 105 -0.23 2.27 -0.93
C CYS A 105 0.42 3.65 -0.76
N ARG A 106 1.39 4.01 -1.60
CA ARG A 106 2.04 5.33 -1.55
C ARG A 106 1.05 6.46 -1.85
N GLU A 107 0.18 6.26 -2.83
CA GLU A 107 -0.86 7.23 -3.19
C GLU A 107 -1.88 7.45 -2.07
N SER A 108 -2.23 6.40 -1.32
CA SER A 108 -3.10 6.52 -0.16
C SER A 108 -2.48 7.43 0.92
N TYR A 109 -1.18 7.24 1.24
CA TYR A 109 -0.49 8.12 2.19
C TYR A 109 -0.33 9.55 1.66
N LEU A 110 -0.01 9.73 0.38
CA LEU A 110 0.06 11.05 -0.25
C LEU A 110 -1.27 11.80 -0.13
N SER A 111 -2.39 11.09 -0.33
CA SER A 111 -3.73 11.67 -0.19
C SER A 111 -3.99 12.13 1.25
N LEU A 112 -3.65 11.31 2.24
CA LEU A 112 -3.76 11.66 3.66
C LEU A 112 -2.91 12.89 4.03
N LEU A 113 -1.68 12.97 3.53
CA LEU A 113 -0.80 14.13 3.75
C LEU A 113 -1.38 15.39 3.11
N THR A 114 -1.88 15.28 1.88
CA THR A 114 -2.49 16.40 1.16
C THR A 114 -3.71 16.93 1.90
N ASP A 115 -4.58 16.05 2.39
CA ASP A 115 -5.76 16.43 3.16
C ASP A 115 -5.39 17.10 4.49
N ALA A 116 -4.40 16.56 5.21
CA ALA A 116 -3.91 17.17 6.45
C ALA A 116 -3.33 18.58 6.21
N LEU A 117 -2.52 18.75 5.17
CA LEU A 117 -1.94 20.05 4.82
C LEU A 117 -3.00 21.07 4.40
N ASN A 118 -4.01 20.66 3.63
CA ASN A 118 -5.12 21.54 3.27
C ASN A 118 -5.92 21.98 4.50
N ASN A 119 -6.22 21.05 5.42
CA ASN A 119 -6.91 21.37 6.68
C ASN A 119 -6.09 22.36 7.53
N ASN A 120 -4.78 22.16 7.62
CA ASN A 120 -3.90 23.07 8.33
C ASN A 120 -3.92 24.47 7.70
N MET A 121 -3.82 24.56 6.37
CA MET A 121 -3.90 25.83 5.65
C MET A 121 -5.23 26.54 5.87
N THR A 122 -6.35 25.81 5.90
CA THR A 122 -7.66 26.40 6.22
C THR A 122 -7.73 26.90 7.66
N ASN A 123 -7.11 26.19 8.61
CA ASN A 123 -7.09 26.53 10.03
C ASN A 123 -6.12 27.68 10.36
N MET A 124 -5.10 27.91 9.53
CA MET A 124 -4.17 29.04 9.68
C MET A 124 -4.76 30.39 9.27
N LYS A 125 -5.89 30.40 8.53
CA LYS A 125 -6.55 31.65 8.10
C LYS A 125 -6.93 32.50 9.32
N GLY A 126 -6.32 33.67 9.43
CA GLY A 126 -6.56 34.63 10.52
C GLY A 126 -5.55 34.58 11.69
N ILE A 127 -4.52 33.73 11.64
CA ILE A 127 -3.43 33.71 12.63
C ILE A 127 -2.14 34.23 12.00
N GLU A 128 -1.67 33.58 10.94
CA GLU A 128 -0.50 33.97 10.17
C GLU A 128 -0.83 33.79 8.69
N GLU A 129 -1.19 34.88 8.01
CA GLU A 129 -1.38 34.85 6.56
C GLU A 129 -0.02 34.88 5.87
N PRO A 130 0.32 33.85 5.07
CA PRO A 130 1.57 33.86 4.33
C PRO A 130 1.62 35.07 3.40
N THR A 131 2.80 35.69 3.29
CA THR A 131 3.04 36.88 2.43
C THR A 131 2.68 36.64 0.97
N ARG A 132 2.66 35.37 0.54
CA ARG A 132 2.17 34.90 -0.75
C ARG A 132 1.15 33.80 -0.51
N ALA A 133 -0.05 33.95 -1.05
CA ALA A 133 -1.07 32.90 -1.01
C ALA A 133 -0.52 31.62 -1.64
N LEU A 134 -0.41 30.56 -0.85
CA LEU A 134 0.00 29.25 -1.33
C LEU A 134 -1.07 28.72 -2.29
N SER A 135 -0.66 28.37 -3.50
CA SER A 135 -1.53 27.73 -4.47
C SER A 135 -1.81 26.29 -4.02
N ARG A 136 -2.94 25.73 -4.46
CA ARG A 136 -3.23 24.30 -4.29
C ARG A 136 -2.09 23.42 -4.83
N ARG A 137 -1.44 23.84 -5.93
CA ARG A 137 -0.27 23.13 -6.48
C ARG A 137 0.92 23.12 -5.53
N ASP A 138 1.13 24.19 -4.77
CA ASP A 138 2.26 24.28 -3.85
C ASP A 138 2.07 23.32 -2.67
N ILE A 139 0.82 23.17 -2.20
CA ILE A 139 0.44 22.20 -1.16
C ILE A 139 0.62 20.77 -1.67
N GLU A 140 0.14 20.47 -2.88
CA GLU A 140 0.31 19.16 -3.50
C GLU A 140 1.79 18.82 -3.69
N GLN A 141 2.62 19.77 -4.13
CA GLN A 141 4.06 19.59 -4.27
C GLN A 141 4.75 19.33 -2.93
N CYS A 142 4.37 20.05 -1.88
CA CYS A 142 4.87 19.82 -0.53
C CYS A 142 4.52 18.41 -0.02
N ALA A 143 3.28 17.96 -0.25
CA ALA A 143 2.85 16.60 0.09
C ALA A 143 3.68 15.53 -0.65
N VAL A 144 3.95 15.74 -1.94
CA VAL A 144 4.80 14.85 -2.76
C VAL A 144 6.23 14.78 -2.21
N GLU A 145 6.79 15.92 -1.79
CA GLU A 145 8.15 15.98 -1.23
C GLU A 145 8.25 15.28 0.12
N LEU A 146 7.29 15.50 1.01
CA LEU A 146 7.22 14.83 2.31
C LEU A 146 7.03 13.31 2.16
N GLU A 147 6.17 12.87 1.24
CA GLU A 147 6.02 11.44 0.95
C GLU A 147 7.32 10.85 0.39
N TYR A 148 7.98 11.56 -0.53
CA TYR A 148 9.22 11.10 -1.13
C TYR A 148 10.37 11.05 -0.12
N GLU A 149 10.41 11.96 0.86
CA GLU A 149 11.39 11.90 1.95
C GLU A 149 11.18 10.63 2.79
N ALA A 150 9.94 10.34 3.19
CA ALA A 150 9.60 9.11 3.90
C ALA A 150 9.96 7.85 3.07
N PHE A 151 9.70 7.87 1.76
CA PHE A 151 10.04 6.78 0.85
C PHE A 151 11.55 6.60 0.67
N SER A 152 12.29 7.68 0.42
CA SER A 152 13.72 7.61 0.11
C SER A 152 14.57 7.14 1.30
N ASN A 153 14.16 7.48 2.52
CA ASN A 153 14.76 7.04 3.77
C ASN A 153 14.39 5.60 4.17
N SER A 154 13.35 5.02 3.54
CA SER A 154 12.86 3.69 3.87
C SER A 154 13.38 2.64 2.89
N THR A 155 13.85 1.51 3.42
CA THR A 155 14.27 0.34 2.63
C THR A 155 13.35 -0.87 2.83
N VAL A 156 12.51 -0.83 3.88
CA VAL A 156 11.57 -1.90 4.24
C VAL A 156 10.20 -1.28 4.50
N ILE A 157 9.14 -1.99 4.09
CA ILE A 157 7.75 -1.50 4.18
C ILE A 157 7.34 -1.08 5.59
N SER A 158 7.84 -1.77 6.62
CA SER A 158 7.54 -1.46 8.02
C SER A 158 8.10 -0.11 8.46
N LEU A 159 9.28 0.27 7.96
CA LEU A 159 9.89 1.58 8.23
C LEU A 159 9.13 2.70 7.50
N TYR A 160 8.75 2.46 6.25
CA TYR A 160 7.92 3.39 5.49
C TYR A 160 6.61 3.69 6.21
N ARG A 161 5.86 2.65 6.60
CA ARG A 161 4.61 2.79 7.33
C ARG A 161 4.79 3.57 8.63
N ARG A 162 5.82 3.24 9.42
CA ARG A 162 6.13 3.96 10.67
C ARG A 162 6.43 5.44 10.43
N CYS A 163 7.21 5.76 9.40
CA CYS A 163 7.53 7.13 9.06
C CYS A 163 6.25 7.92 8.70
N SER A 164 5.42 7.36 7.81
CA SER A 164 4.14 7.94 7.43
C SER A 164 3.14 8.05 8.61
N GLU A 165 3.09 7.03 9.48
CA GLU A 165 2.25 7.00 10.68
C GLU A 165 2.74 7.95 11.79
N SER A 166 4.01 8.35 11.77
CA SER A 166 4.51 9.40 12.65
C SER A 166 4.22 10.79 12.07
N LEU A 167 4.37 10.95 10.76
CA LEU A 167 4.23 12.23 10.07
C LEU A 167 2.76 12.69 10.02
N TYR A 168 1.83 11.80 9.69
CA TYR A 168 0.43 12.15 9.51
C TYR A 168 -0.24 12.68 10.79
N PRO A 169 -0.13 12.04 11.97
CA PRO A 169 -0.71 12.57 13.20
C PRO A 169 -0.10 13.90 13.63
N ALA A 170 1.20 14.10 13.41
CA ALA A 170 1.86 15.37 13.69
C ALA A 170 1.26 16.50 12.84
N LEU A 171 0.99 16.24 11.55
CA LEU A 171 0.31 17.20 10.68
C LEU A 171 -1.16 17.38 11.07
N LYS A 172 -1.88 16.29 11.36
CA LYS A 172 -3.32 16.33 11.68
C LYS A 172 -3.62 17.09 12.98
N ASN A 173 -2.76 16.92 13.98
CA ASN A 173 -2.91 17.57 15.29
C ASN A 173 -2.15 18.90 15.36
N TYR A 174 -1.66 19.41 14.23
CA TYR A 174 -0.97 20.69 14.20
C TYR A 174 -1.97 21.82 14.45
N GLU A 175 -1.80 22.50 15.57
CA GLU A 175 -2.57 23.69 15.91
C GLU A 175 -1.69 24.93 15.70
N PRO A 176 -2.04 25.83 14.77
CA PRO A 176 -1.32 27.08 14.61
C PRO A 176 -1.44 27.91 15.89
N LYS A 177 -0.29 28.17 16.53
CA LYS A 177 -0.22 29.03 17.70
C LYS A 177 -0.22 30.50 17.27
N LYS A 178 -0.91 31.35 18.03
CA LYS A 178 -0.91 32.81 17.82
C LYS A 178 0.43 33.48 18.11
N HIS A 179 1.28 32.81 18.89
CA HIS A 179 2.63 33.23 19.26
C HIS A 179 3.59 32.11 18.88
N GLU A 180 4.82 32.44 18.47
CA GLU A 180 5.79 31.55 17.78
C GLU A 180 5.58 31.45 16.26
N THR A 181 4.97 32.47 15.65
CA THR A 181 4.86 32.56 14.19
C THR A 181 6.24 32.73 13.54
N LEU A 182 6.39 32.30 12.28
CA LEU A 182 7.64 32.51 11.55
C LEU A 182 7.92 34.01 11.40
N GLY A 183 6.87 34.82 11.22
CA GLY A 183 6.96 36.28 11.21
C GLY A 183 7.49 36.89 12.52
N GLU A 184 7.05 36.41 13.68
CA GLU A 184 7.59 36.84 14.98
C GLU A 184 9.04 36.40 15.14
N PHE A 185 9.38 35.15 14.78
CA PHE A 185 10.75 34.65 14.83
C PHE A 185 11.71 35.49 13.96
N VAL A 186 11.31 35.82 12.72
CA VAL A 186 12.13 36.65 11.83
C VAL A 186 12.31 38.05 12.40
N LYS A 187 11.24 38.66 12.94
CA LYS A 187 11.34 39.96 13.62
C LYS A 187 12.29 39.93 14.81
N ASP A 188 12.21 38.91 15.65
CA ASP A 188 13.09 38.75 16.81
C ASP A 188 14.54 38.49 16.39
N PHE A 189 14.75 37.70 15.34
CA PHE A 189 16.05 37.45 14.75
C PHE A 189 16.68 38.73 14.19
N GLU A 190 15.93 39.50 13.39
CA GLU A 190 16.39 40.79 12.87
C GLU A 190 16.68 41.80 13.97
N LYS A 191 15.87 41.81 15.03
CA LYS A 191 16.06 42.67 16.20
C LYS A 191 17.36 42.32 16.93
N LYS A 192 17.61 41.04 17.23
CA LYS A 192 18.89 40.58 17.81
C LYS A 192 20.08 40.99 16.95
N ARG A 193 19.99 40.80 15.62
CA ARG A 193 21.05 41.17 14.69
C ARG A 193 21.35 42.68 14.70
N ARG A 194 20.32 43.53 14.85
CA ARG A 194 20.48 44.99 14.99
C ARG A 194 21.07 45.38 16.34
N GLU A 195 20.68 44.72 17.43
CA GLU A 195 21.21 44.97 18.77
C GLU A 195 22.71 44.59 18.87
N GLU A 196 23.12 43.49 18.27
CA GLU A 196 24.53 43.10 18.14
C GLU A 196 25.33 44.14 17.33
N SER A 197 24.79 44.57 16.19
CA SER A 197 25.42 45.61 15.36
C SER A 197 25.53 46.97 16.07
N GLN A 198 24.58 47.29 16.96
CA GLN A 198 24.62 48.51 17.78
C GLN A 198 25.62 48.42 18.93
N LYS A 199 25.75 47.25 19.57
CA LYS A 199 26.80 46.99 20.57
C LYS A 199 28.18 47.17 19.96
N ASP A 200 28.43 46.57 18.80
CA ASP A 200 29.75 46.68 18.15
C ASP A 200 30.06 48.13 17.76
N ARG A 201 29.05 48.92 17.36
CA ARG A 201 29.22 50.35 17.10
C ARG A 201 29.47 51.17 18.36
N SER A 202 28.80 50.89 19.47
CA SER A 202 29.01 51.62 20.73
C SER A 202 30.36 51.34 21.39
N PHE A 203 30.94 50.15 21.16
CA PHE A 203 32.32 49.86 21.57
C PHE A 203 33.36 50.68 20.81
N VAL A 204 33.10 51.04 19.54
CA VAL A 204 34.02 51.83 18.72
C VAL A 204 33.96 53.32 19.06
N THR A 205 32.79 53.87 19.41
CA THR A 205 32.66 55.31 19.77
C THR A 205 33.08 55.66 21.20
N ALA A 206 33.15 54.69 22.13
CA ALA A 206 33.57 54.94 23.51
C ALA A 206 35.10 54.96 23.71
N ALA A 207 35.88 54.63 22.67
CA ALA A 207 37.33 54.53 22.71
C ALA A 207 38.06 55.79 22.16
N GLN A 208 37.35 56.91 21.97
CA GLN A 208 37.87 58.13 21.36
C GLN A 208 37.83 59.34 22.30
#